data_AF-A0A6V7JC45-F1
#
_entry.id   AF-A0A6V7JC45-F1
#
_cell.length_a   1.000
_cell.length_b   1.000
_cell.length_c   1.000
_cell.angle_alpha   90.00
_cell.angle_beta   90.00
_cell.angle_gamma   90.00
#
_symmetry.space_group_name_H-M   'P 1'
#
loop_
_entity.id
_entity.type
_entity.pdbx_description
1 polymer ?
#
loop_
_entity_poly.entity_id
_entity_poly.type
_entity_poly.pdbx_seq_one_letter_code
_entity_poly.pdbx_strand_id
1 'polypeptide(L)' 'ALGMHMKNRYRIANIRGETIYAAKEESSCCMRMCFGSGRGFVVNVTDVNGREAIRIERPLLCFGN' A
#
# COMPACT_ATOMS: atom_id res chain seq x y z
N ALA A 1 3.87 -23.15 3.71
CA ALA A 1 2.98 -22.22 2.99
C ALA A 1 3.77 -20.96 2.68
N LEU A 2 4.00 -20.65 1.40
CA LEU A 2 4.68 -19.41 0.99
C LEU A 2 3.83 -18.22 1.46
N GLY A 3 4.30 -17.54 2.51
CA GLY A 3 3.63 -16.40 3.12
C GLY A 3 3.48 -15.27 2.10
N MET A 4 2.34 -15.22 1.43
CA MET A 4 1.95 -14.19 0.47
C MET A 4 1.73 -12.88 1.24
N HIS A 5 2.83 -12.20 1.57
CA HIS A 5 2.88 -11.17 2.61
C HIS A 5 2.12 -9.89 2.23
N MET A 6 0.87 -9.86 2.67
CA MET A 6 0.13 -8.73 3.24
C MET A 6 0.08 -7.46 2.38
N LYS A 7 -0.90 -7.46 1.47
CA LYS A 7 -1.53 -6.24 0.95
C LYS A 7 -2.19 -5.53 2.14
N ASN A 8 -1.47 -4.61 2.77
CA ASN A 8 -2.01 -3.84 3.87
C ASN A 8 -3.24 -3.07 3.38
N ARG A 9 -4.35 -3.21 4.09
CA ARG A 9 -5.60 -2.50 3.82
C ARG A 9 -5.88 -1.60 5.00
N TYR A 10 -6.08 -0.33 4.72
CA TYR A 10 -6.36 0.69 5.72
C TYR A 10 -7.73 1.28 5.47
N ARG A 11 -8.43 1.55 6.56
CA ARG A 11 -9.72 2.23 6.57
C ARG A 11 -9.50 3.63 7.10
N ILE A 12 -9.82 4.63 6.27
CA ILE A 12 -9.69 6.04 6.63
C ILE A 12 -11.10 6.51 6.98
N ALA A 13 -11.29 6.88 8.25
CA ALA A 13 -12.58 7.30 8.77
C ALA A 13 -12.54 8.76 9.24
N ASN A 14 -13.69 9.42 9.20
CA ASN A 14 -13.86 10.73 9.81
C ASN A 14 -13.99 10.63 11.34
N ILE A 15 -14.13 11.77 12.02
CA ILE A 15 -14.31 11.82 13.49
C ILE A 15 -15.59 11.12 13.99
N ARG A 16 -16.56 10.87 13.10
CA ARG A 16 -17.81 10.15 13.39
C ARG A 16 -17.65 8.63 13.19
N GLY A 17 -16.48 8.15 12.76
CA GLY A 17 -16.20 6.73 12.52
C GLY A 17 -16.67 6.20 11.17
N GLU A 18 -17.23 7.05 10.31
CA GLU A 18 -17.66 6.67 8.96
C GLU A 18 -16.44 6.55 8.04
N THR A 19 -16.39 5.48 7.25
CA THR A 19 -15.31 5.29 6.27
C THR A 19 -15.52 6.22 5.10
N ILE A 20 -14.56 7.09 4.87
CA ILE A 20 -14.54 8.04 3.75
C ILE A 20 -13.61 7.59 2.64
N TYR A 21 -12.53 6.86 2.99
CA TYR A 21 -11.62 6.28 2.01
C TYR A 21 -11.13 4.90 2.44
N ALA A 22 -10.82 4.07 1.45
CA ALA A 22 -10.09 2.82 1.64
C ALA A 22 -8.72 2.95 0.99
N ALA A 23 -7.66 2.53 1.67
CA ALA A 23 -6.32 2.49 1.10
C ALA A 23 -5.81 1.05 1.03
N LYS A 24 -5.23 0.67 -0.11
CA LYS A 24 -4.72 -0.67 -0.35
C LYS A 24 -3.29 -0.59 -0.88
N GLU A 25 -2.39 -1.24 -0.15
CA GLU A 25 -1.01 -1.41 -0.55
C GLU A 25 -0.89 -2.54 -1.59
N GLU A 26 -0.26 -2.22 -2.71
CA GLU A 26 0.16 -3.14 -3.75
C GLU A 26 1.69 -3.27 -3.68
N SER A 27 2.18 -4.49 -3.46
CA SER A 27 3.61 -4.80 -3.37
C SER A 27 3.85 -6.16 -4.01
N SER A 28 4.89 -6.28 -4.83
CA SER A 28 5.30 -7.56 -5.41
C SER A 28 6.05 -8.41 -4.38
N CYS A 29 5.77 -9.71 -4.38
CA CYS A 29 6.21 -10.70 -3.37
C CYS A 29 7.72 -10.67 -3.09
N CYS A 30 8.54 -10.42 -4.12
CA CYS A 30 10.00 -10.43 -4.00
C CYS A 30 10.58 -9.19 -3.32
N MET A 31 9.83 -8.08 -3.20
CA MET A 31 10.38 -6.83 -2.64
C MET A 31 10.52 -6.87 -1.11
N ARG A 32 9.65 -7.60 -0.39
CA ARG A 32 9.65 -7.62 1.09
C ARG A 32 10.71 -8.56 1.67
N MET A 33 11.00 -9.67 0.99
CA MET A 33 12.04 -10.61 1.44
C MET A 33 13.46 -10.21 1.00
N CYS A 34 13.62 -9.52 -0.14
CA CYS A 34 14.94 -9.17 -0.65
C CYS A 34 15.40 -7.74 -0.34
N PHE A 35 14.48 -6.78 -0.09
CA PHE A 35 14.83 -5.35 -0.02
C PHE A 35 14.41 -4.63 1.28
N GLY A 36 13.84 -5.34 2.27
CA GLY A 36 13.56 -4.79 3.60
C GLY A 36 12.85 -3.43 3.59
N SER A 37 13.45 -2.42 4.25
CA SER A 37 12.94 -1.04 4.32
C SER A 37 13.14 -0.23 3.05
N GLY A 38 14.02 -0.66 2.12
CA GLY A 38 14.24 -0.05 0.81
C GLY A 38 13.18 -0.42 -0.24
N ARG A 39 12.19 -1.26 0.12
CA ARG A 39 11.15 -1.71 -0.79
C ARG A 39 10.34 -0.56 -1.38
N GLY A 40 10.11 -0.65 -2.69
CA GLY A 40 9.08 0.12 -3.35
C GLY A 40 7.70 -0.44 -3.04
N PHE A 41 6.68 0.42 -3.05
CA PHE A 41 5.29 0.02 -2.92
C PHE A 41 4.38 1.11 -3.50
N VAL A 42 3.20 0.70 -3.92
CA VAL A 42 2.13 1.61 -4.33
C VAL A 42 1.00 1.48 -3.33
N VAL A 43 0.41 2.60 -2.90
CA VAL A 43 -0.85 2.61 -2.16
C VAL A 43 -1.89 3.33 -2.98
N ASN A 44 -2.97 2.63 -3.31
CA ASN A 44 -4.12 3.23 -3.96
C ASN A 44 -5.15 3.56 -2.88
N VAL A 45 -5.56 4.82 -2.83
CA VAL A 45 -6.62 5.32 -1.97
C VAL A 45 -7.86 5.54 -2.83
N THR A 46 -8.94 4.85 -2.51
CA THR A 46 -10.21 4.93 -3.21
C THR A 46 -11.28 5.56 -2.33
N ASP A 47 -12.11 6.41 -2.92
CA ASP A 47 -13.32 6.93 -2.30
C ASP A 47 -14.36 5.82 -2.08
N VAL A 48 -15.45 6.12 -1.36
CA VAL A 48 -16.59 5.22 -1.12
C VAL A 48 -17.20 4.65 -2.42
N ASN A 49 -17.06 5.38 -3.53
CA ASN A 49 -17.53 4.97 -4.85
C ASN A 49 -16.51 4.08 -5.61
N GLY A 50 -15.40 3.70 -4.99
CA GLY A 50 -14.33 2.90 -5.61
C GLY A 50 -13.47 3.68 -6.62
N ARG A 51 -13.66 5.00 -6.74
CA ARG A 51 -12.84 5.86 -7.60
C ARG A 51 -11.52 6.16 -6.92
N GLU A 52 -10.41 6.02 -7.65
CA GLU A 52 -9.09 6.40 -7.15
C GLU A 52 -9.06 7.90 -6.88
N ALA A 53 -8.77 8.26 -5.62
CA ALA A 53 -8.63 9.63 -5.18
C ALA A 53 -7.15 10.01 -5.08
N ILE A 54 -6.33 9.11 -4.54
CA ILE A 54 -4.89 9.34 -4.33
C ILE A 54 -4.12 8.07 -4.68
N ARG A 55 -3.02 8.24 -5.39
CA ARG A 55 -2.03 7.19 -5.65
C ARG A 55 -0.69 7.60 -5.04
N ILE A 56 -0.23 6.83 -4.07
CA ILE A 56 1.07 7.06 -3.42
C ILE A 56 2.05 6.04 -3.99
N GLU A 57 3.09 6.52 -4.65
CA GLU A 57 4.15 5.67 -5.18
C GLU A 57 5.45 5.93 -4.43
N ARG A 58 5.97 4.89 -3.78
CA ARG A 58 7.33 4.88 -3.28
C ARG A 58 8.17 4.01 -4.22
N PRO A 59 9.12 4.59 -4.97
CA PRO A 59 9.98 3.80 -5.83
C PRO A 59 10.86 2.85 -5.01
N LEU A 60 11.32 1.76 -5.64
CA LEU A 60 12.32 0.88 -5.06
C LEU A 60 13.62 1.68 -4.92
N LEU A 61 14.14 1.79 -3.70
CA LEU A 61 15.49 2.30 -3.49
C LEU A 61 16.44 1.13 -3.74
N CYS A 62 17.10 1.12 -4.90
CA CYS A 62 18.15 0.14 -5.17
C CYS A 62 19.29 0.34 -4.16
N PHE A 63 19.83 -0.77 -3.62
CA PHE A 63 21.14 -0.74 -2.96
C PHE A 63 22.20 -0.52 -4.05
N GLY A 64 22.56 0.75 -4.26
CA GLY A 64 23.62 1.14 -5.19
C GLY A 64 24.60 2.06 -4.48
N ASN A 65 25.60 1.46 -3.82
CA ASN A 65 26.99 1.90 -3.77
C ASN A 65 27.86 0.65 -3.65
#